data_AF-A0A433ELJ9-F1
#
_entry.id   AF-A0A433ELJ9-F1
#
_cell.length_a   1.000
_cell.length_b   1.000
_cell.length_c   1.000
_cell.angle_alpha   90.00
_cell.angle_beta   90.00
_cell.angle_gamma   90.00
#
_symmetry.space_group_name_H-M   'P 1'
#
loop_
_entity.id
_entity.type
_entity.pdbx_description
1 polymer ?
#
loop_
_entity_poly.entity_id
_entity_poly.type
_entity_poly.pdbx_seq_one_letter_code
_entity_poly.pdbx_strand_id
1 'polypeptide(L)' 'KKPFVIGRKNWLFSQTATGANASAVLYSIIETAKANDLNVFEYVMTCLDELSQPDVNIEQLLPWQFAKR' A
#
# COMPACT_ATOMS: atom_id res chain seq x y z
N LYS A 1 7.78 29.94 -12.15
CA LYS A 1 8.76 28.83 -12.18
C LYS A 1 7.97 27.51 -12.17
N LYS A 2 8.08 26.70 -13.22
CA LYS A 2 7.23 25.52 -13.50
C LYS A 2 7.51 24.38 -12.50
N PRO A 3 6.54 23.91 -11.69
CA PRO A 3 6.73 22.81 -10.73
C PRO A 3 6.58 21.43 -11.40
N PHE A 4 6.94 21.30 -12.68
CA PHE A 4 6.67 20.08 -13.47
C PHE A 4 7.83 19.07 -13.49
N VAL A 5 8.88 19.31 -12.70
CA VAL A 5 10.12 18.50 -12.72
C VAL A 5 10.22 17.53 -11.55
N ILE A 6 9.42 17.71 -10.49
CA ILE A 6 9.49 16.86 -9.28
C ILE A 6 8.75 15.52 -9.49
N GLY A 7 7.77 15.45 -10.41
CA GLY A 7 7.02 14.21 -10.68
C GLY A 7 7.79 13.13 -11.47
N ARG A 8 8.84 13.50 -12.22
CA ARG A 8 9.60 12.54 -13.05
C ARG A 8 10.41 11.53 -12.24
N LYS A 9 10.72 11.83 -10.98
CA LYS A 9 11.59 10.98 -10.15
C LYS A 9 10.85 9.79 -9.50
N ASN A 10 9.53 9.85 -9.36
CA ASN A 10 8.72 8.75 -8.82
C ASN A 10 8.25 7.74 -9.87
N TRP A 11 8.31 8.11 -11.16
CA TRP A 11 7.94 7.20 -12.27
C TRP A 11 9.07 6.26 -12.68
N LEU A 12 10.29 6.45 -12.14
CA LEU A 12 11.44 5.60 -12.47
C LEU A 12 11.26 4.13 -12.05
N PHE A 13 10.33 3.83 -11.12
CA PHE A 13 10.02 2.47 -10.68
C PHE A 13 8.90 1.79 -11.49
N SER A 14 8.29 2.49 -12.45
CA SER A 14 7.25 1.93 -13.34
C SER A 14 7.76 1.61 -14.75
N GLN A 15 9.08 1.54 -14.97
CA GLN A 15 9.64 1.23 -16.29
C GLN A 15 9.41 -0.23 -16.73
N THR A 16 9.02 -1.11 -15.80
CA THR A 16 8.66 -2.51 -16.06
C THR A 16 7.20 -2.77 -15.69
N ALA A 17 6.52 -3.64 -16.44
CA ALA A 17 5.13 -4.02 -16.17
C ALA A 17 4.94 -4.54 -14.72
N THR A 18 5.94 -5.24 -14.20
CA THR A 18 5.97 -5.72 -12.81
C THR A 18 5.99 -4.58 -11.79
N GLY A 19 6.80 -3.53 -12.02
CA GLY A 19 6.86 -2.37 -11.14
C GLY A 19 5.59 -1.51 -11.18
N ALA A 20 4.99 -1.36 -12.37
CA ALA A 20 3.69 -0.72 -12.52
C ALA A 20 2.58 -1.51 -11.79
N ASN A 21 2.58 -2.85 -11.90
CA ASN A 21 1.63 -3.70 -11.20
C ASN A 21 1.80 -3.62 -9.67
N ALA A 22 3.04 -3.70 -9.17
CA ALA A 22 3.32 -3.55 -7.74
C ALA A 22 2.87 -2.17 -7.22
N SER A 23 3.09 -1.11 -7.98
CA SER A 23 2.62 0.23 -7.64
C SER A 23 1.08 0.30 -7.60
N ALA A 24 0.40 -0.29 -8.58
CA ALA A 24 -1.06 -0.34 -8.62
C ALA A 24 -1.66 -1.11 -7.44
N VAL A 25 -1.04 -2.23 -7.06
CA VAL A 25 -1.43 -3.01 -5.87
C VAL A 25 -1.25 -2.17 -4.60
N LEU A 26 -0.10 -1.51 -4.43
CA LEU A 26 0.17 -0.65 -3.28
C LEU A 26 -0.87 0.48 -3.16
N TYR A 27 -1.17 1.17 -4.28
CA TYR A 27 -2.20 2.20 -4.31
C TYR A 27 -3.59 1.64 -3.94
N SER A 28 -3.93 0.43 -4.42
CA SER A 28 -5.21 -0.21 -4.09
C SER A 28 -5.34 -0.50 -2.59
N ILE A 29 -4.26 -0.96 -1.94
CA ILE A 29 -4.21 -1.20 -0.49
C ILE A 29 -4.38 0.12 0.28
N ILE A 30 -3.68 1.18 -0.15
CA ILE A 30 -3.77 2.51 0.46
C ILE A 30 -5.19 3.08 0.36
N GLU A 31 -5.82 3.01 -0.81
CA GLU A 31 -7.19 3.50 -1.00
C GLU A 31 -8.19 2.68 -0.18
N THR A 32 -7.99 1.36 -0.06
CA THR A 32 -8.82 0.51 0.79
C THR A 32 -8.69 0.91 2.26
N ALA A 33 -7.47 1.17 2.75
CA ALA A 33 -7.25 1.62 4.13
C ALA A 33 -7.93 2.96 4.41
N LYS A 34 -7.83 3.93 3.48
CA LYS A 34 -8.53 5.22 3.58
C LYS A 34 -10.05 5.05 3.58
N ALA A 35 -10.59 4.18 2.73
CA ALA A 35 -12.02 3.91 2.66
C ALA A 35 -12.59 3.27 3.93
N ASN A 36 -11.73 2.70 4.78
CA ASN A 36 -12.08 2.14 6.09
C ASN A 36 -11.67 3.07 7.25
N ASP A 37 -11.34 4.34 6.99
CA ASP A 37 -10.89 5.33 7.97
C ASP A 37 -9.67 4.90 8.81
N LEU A 38 -8.79 4.08 8.23
CA LEU A 38 -7.59 3.57 8.90
C LEU A 38 -6.38 4.49 8.70
N ASN A 39 -5.46 4.45 9.67
CA ASN A 39 -4.12 4.99 9.46
C ASN A 39 -3.38 4.12 8.45
N VAL A 40 -3.24 4.66 7.23
CA VAL A 40 -2.59 3.99 6.09
C VAL A 40 -1.19 3.47 6.43
N PHE A 41 -0.40 4.27 7.16
CA PHE A 41 0.98 3.90 7.48
C PHE A 41 1.03 2.70 8.42
N GLU A 42 0.22 2.73 9.47
CA GLU A 42 0.12 1.65 10.46
C GLU A 42 -0.40 0.37 9.81
N TYR A 43 -1.46 0.48 9.01
CA TYR A 43 -2.05 -0.67 8.31
C TYR A 43 -1.06 -1.35 7.35
N VAL A 44 -0.35 -0.58 6.52
CA VAL A 44 0.64 -1.15 5.59
C VAL A 44 1.81 -1.76 6.33
N MET A 45 2.28 -1.13 7.42
CA MET A 45 3.38 -1.67 8.22
C MET A 45 3.00 -3.00 8.88
N THR A 46 1.80 -3.10 9.46
CA THR A 46 1.30 -4.37 10.01
C THR A 46 1.14 -5.43 8.93
N CYS A 47 0.62 -5.07 7.75
CA CYS A 47 0.51 -6.01 6.63
C CYS A 47 1.88 -6.56 6.21
N LEU A 48 2.91 -5.71 6.14
CA LEU A 48 4.26 -6.15 5.78
C LEU A 48 4.91 -7.00 6.86
N ASP A 49 4.68 -6.69 8.14
CA ASP A 49 5.20 -7.45 9.27
C ASP A 49 4.60 -8.87 9.33
N GLU A 50 3.28 -8.97 9.16
CA GLU A 50 2.57 -10.26 9.07
C GLU A 50 2.96 -11.05 7.81
N LEU A 51 3.12 -10.38 6.65
CA LEU A 51 3.61 -11.04 5.43
C LEU A 51 5.04 -11.57 5.55
N SER A 52 5.83 -11.06 6.51
CA SER A 52 7.14 -11.61 6.82
C SER A 52 7.06 -12.91 7.63
N GLN A 53 5.90 -13.26 8.20
CA GLN A 53 5.70 -14.49 8.94
C GLN A 53 5.42 -15.67 7.98
N PRO A 54 5.83 -16.90 8.33
CA PRO A 54 5.62 -18.07 7.48
C PRO A 54 4.16 -18.54 7.42
N ASP A 55 3.33 -18.18 8.40
CA ASP A 55 1.92 -18.55 8.49
C ASP A 55 1.05 -17.29 8.45
N VAL A 56 0.85 -16.76 7.24
CA VAL A 56 0.12 -15.50 7.02
C VAL A 56 -1.38 -15.76 7.09
N ASN A 57 -2.03 -15.21 8.11
CA ASN A 57 -3.48 -15.24 8.20
C ASN A 57 -4.08 -14.04 7.45
N ILE A 58 -4.35 -14.23 6.15
CA ILE A 58 -4.85 -13.16 5.26
C ILE A 58 -6.16 -12.54 5.79
N GLU A 59 -7.00 -13.32 6.47
CA GLU A 59 -8.26 -12.83 7.03
C GLU A 59 -8.08 -11.76 8.11
N GLN A 60 -6.99 -11.86 8.88
CA GLN A 60 -6.65 -10.90 9.92
C GLN A 60 -6.08 -9.60 9.35
N LEU A 61 -5.55 -9.64 8.13
CA LEU A 61 -5.02 -8.48 7.41
C LEU A 61 -6.11 -7.64 6.75
N LEU A 62 -7.37 -8.07 6.81
CA LEU A 62 -8.46 -7.35 6.17
C LEU A 62 -8.78 -6.04 6.91
N PRO A 63 -9.00 -4.93 6.20
CA PRO A 63 -9.05 -3.59 6.79
C PRO A 63 -10.19 -3.43 7.83
N TRP A 64 -11.28 -4.16 7.67
CA TRP A 64 -12.39 -4.15 8.64
C TRP A 64 -12.06 -4.80 10.00
N GLN A 65 -10.96 -5.56 10.12
CA GLN A 65 -10.46 -6.03 11.42
C GLN A 65 -9.81 -4.90 12.21
N PHE A 66 -9.14 -3.97 11.52
CA PHE A 66 -8.45 -2.83 12.13
C PHE A 66 -9.41 -1.68 12.45
N ALA A 67 -10.52 -1.55 11.70
CA ALA A 67 -11.50 -0.48 11.89
C ALA A 67 -12.36 -0.65 13.16
N LYS A 68 -12.28 -1.81 13.83
CA LYS A 68 -13.08 -2.15 15.01
C LYS A 68 -12.45 -1.76 16.36
N ARG A 69 -11.35 -1.02 16.36
CA ARG A 69 -10.66 -0.62 17.59
C ARG A 69 -11.00 0.78 18.08
#